data_AF-A0A8R2JUQ8-F1
#
_entry.id   AF-A0A8R2JUQ8-F1
#
_cell.length_a   1.000
_cell.length_b   1.000
_cell.length_c   1.000
_cell.angle_alpha   90.00
_cell.angle_beta   90.00
_cell.angle_gamma   90.00
#
_symmetry.space_group_name_H-M   'P 1'
#
loop_
_entity.id
_entity.type
_entity.pdbx_description
1 polymer ?
#
loop_
_entity_poly.entity_id
_entity_poly.type
_entity_poly.pdbx_seq_one_letter_code
_entity_poly.pdbx_strand_id
1 'polypeptide(L)'
;MVYWTNYVEKIDSLICKALILNCQCSLENILELSVGDGSGPTPVILIHVSLKDNKIKYEASLLEILSFSANFLTDLLMAIKLLPRLNHIFQLSRNNWIPYEDEISKDWLCIKLQGKYNIATINALRRLRRYMYEYLVFKDIWSMDKKLFFEKYRTFNSSATHFNQDMTQYSIYKRKISRIKPVAQVSHFLVQTNMLKDDIIRHCDEWKDNFSNLLLEMTTNLIEGFYQYTKINSLQYNILK
;
A
#
# COMPACT_ATOMS: atom_id res chain seq x y z
N MET A 1 -19.94 -35.87 46.67
CA MET A 1 -19.81 -34.51 46.10
C MET A 1 -18.36 -34.04 46.01
N VAL A 2 -17.52 -34.19 47.03
CA VAL A 2 -16.12 -33.72 47.03
C VAL A 2 -15.24 -34.28 45.90
N TYR A 3 -15.42 -35.55 45.52
CA TYR A 3 -14.65 -36.15 44.41
C TYR A 3 -15.01 -35.54 43.04
N TRP A 4 -16.28 -35.18 42.84
CA TRP A 4 -16.76 -34.57 41.60
C TRP A 4 -16.28 -33.13 41.47
N THR A 5 -16.34 -32.34 42.55
CA THR A 5 -15.81 -30.97 42.55
C THR A 5 -14.32 -30.94 42.24
N ASN A 6 -13.53 -31.81 42.88
CA ASN A 6 -12.09 -31.89 42.62
C ASN A 6 -11.76 -32.37 41.21
N TYR A 7 -12.59 -33.25 40.64
CA TYR A 7 -12.43 -33.69 39.25
C TYR A 7 -12.70 -32.53 38.28
N VAL A 8 -13.80 -31.81 38.44
CA VAL A 8 -14.14 -30.68 37.57
C VAL A 8 -13.11 -29.56 37.67
N GLU A 9 -12.59 -29.26 38.87
CA GLU A 9 -11.51 -28.27 39.04
C GLU A 9 -10.23 -28.67 38.30
N LYS A 10 -9.86 -29.96 38.30
CA LYS A 10 -8.72 -30.46 37.53
C LYS A 10 -8.95 -30.32 36.02
N ILE A 11 -10.14 -30.68 35.55
CA ILE A 11 -10.48 -30.56 34.12
C ILE A 11 -10.51 -29.09 33.69
N ASP A 12 -11.09 -28.19 34.49
CA ASP A 12 -11.12 -26.75 34.20
C ASP A 12 -9.70 -26.17 34.07
N SER A 13 -8.79 -26.55 34.98
CA SER A 13 -7.38 -26.16 34.91
C SER A 13 -6.68 -26.70 33.66
N LEU A 14 -6.97 -27.95 33.25
CA LEU A 14 -6.42 -28.53 32.02
C LEU A 14 -6.92 -27.81 30.78
N ILE A 15 -8.21 -27.45 30.72
CA ILE A 15 -8.78 -26.64 29.63
C ILE A 15 -8.10 -25.29 29.58
N CYS A 16 -7.91 -24.62 30.71
CA CYS A 16 -7.22 -23.33 30.76
C CYS A 16 -5.81 -23.42 30.19
N LYS A 17 -5.03 -24.42 30.60
CA LYS A 17 -3.67 -24.65 30.07
C LYS A 17 -3.69 -24.94 28.57
N ALA A 18 -4.65 -25.73 28.09
CA ALA A 18 -4.79 -26.02 26.66
C ALA A 18 -5.14 -24.75 25.86
N LEU A 19 -5.99 -23.87 26.38
CA LEU A 19 -6.32 -22.59 25.76
C LEU A 19 -5.10 -21.65 25.71
N ILE A 20 -4.33 -21.58 26.79
CA ILE A 20 -3.06 -20.83 26.81
C ILE A 20 -2.11 -21.34 25.71
N LEU A 21 -1.89 -22.65 25.65
CA LEU A 21 -1.04 -23.27 24.62
C LEU A 21 -1.55 -22.98 23.21
N ASN A 22 -2.86 -23.02 22.99
CA ASN A 22 -3.46 -22.70 21.69
C ASN A 22 -3.19 -21.25 21.26
N CYS A 23 -3.32 -20.28 22.18
CA CYS A 23 -2.97 -18.89 21.93
C CYS A 23 -1.47 -18.71 21.62
N GLN A 24 -0.61 -19.40 22.36
CA GLN A 24 0.84 -19.39 22.12
C GLN A 24 1.16 -19.92 20.72
N CYS A 25 0.63 -21.09 20.34
CA CYS A 25 0.82 -21.66 19.00
C CYS A 25 0.28 -20.74 17.90
N SER A 26 -0.88 -20.11 18.11
CA SER A 26 -1.44 -19.16 17.14
C SER A 26 -0.53 -17.95 16.91
N LEU A 27 0.06 -17.41 17.99
CA LEU A 27 1.03 -16.32 17.93
C LEU A 27 2.36 -16.73 17.31
N GLU A 28 2.83 -17.96 17.58
CA GLU A 28 4.03 -18.51 16.94
C GLU A 28 3.82 -18.67 15.44
N ASN A 29 2.70 -19.23 15.02
CA ASN A 29 2.37 -19.42 13.60
C ASN A 29 2.37 -18.09 12.83
N ILE A 30 1.73 -17.04 13.36
CA ILE A 30 1.70 -15.76 12.65
C ILE A 30 3.08 -15.07 12.64
N LEU A 31 3.86 -15.25 13.69
CA LEU A 31 5.23 -14.73 13.76
C LEU A 31 6.14 -15.46 12.76
N GLU A 32 6.00 -16.78 12.64
CA GLU A 32 6.71 -17.61 11.68
C GLU A 32 6.37 -17.20 10.25
N LEU A 33 5.10 -17.00 9.91
CA LEU A 33 4.71 -16.46 8.60
C LEU A 33 5.34 -15.09 8.34
N SER A 34 5.47 -14.27 9.38
CA SER A 34 5.97 -12.89 9.29
C SER A 34 7.48 -12.76 9.15
N VAL A 35 8.24 -13.66 9.78
CA VAL A 35 9.71 -13.61 9.87
C VAL A 35 10.37 -14.71 9.04
N GLY A 36 9.73 -15.87 8.94
CA GLY A 36 10.28 -17.12 8.41
C GLY A 36 10.92 -17.99 9.50
N ASP A 37 10.93 -19.30 9.25
CA ASP A 37 11.59 -20.35 10.04
C ASP A 37 13.08 -20.54 9.68
N GLY A 38 13.59 -19.72 8.75
CA GLY A 38 14.90 -19.88 8.12
C GLY A 38 14.84 -19.78 6.60
N SER A 39 13.70 -20.12 5.98
CA SER A 39 13.48 -19.93 4.54
C SER A 39 13.08 -18.50 4.14
N GLY A 40 12.88 -17.62 5.12
CA GLY A 40 12.36 -16.27 4.92
C GLY A 40 10.83 -16.19 5.07
N PRO A 41 10.27 -14.97 5.07
CA PRO A 41 8.86 -14.73 5.36
C PRO A 41 7.94 -15.26 4.25
N THR A 42 6.76 -15.73 4.63
CA THR A 42 5.73 -16.19 3.70
C THR A 42 4.75 -15.06 3.39
N PRO A 43 4.48 -14.74 2.11
CA PRO A 43 3.57 -13.65 1.77
C PRO A 43 2.11 -14.08 2.04
N VAL A 44 1.52 -13.52 3.09
CA VAL A 44 0.14 -13.84 3.51
C VAL A 44 -0.83 -12.66 3.41
N ILE A 45 -0.30 -11.43 3.40
CA ILE A 45 -1.12 -10.20 3.34
C ILE A 45 -0.97 -9.56 1.97
N LEU A 46 -2.08 -9.44 1.25
CA LEU A 46 -2.14 -8.73 -0.03
C LEU A 46 -2.32 -7.23 0.19
N ILE A 47 -1.48 -6.41 -0.44
CA ILE A 47 -1.57 -4.95 -0.40
C ILE A 47 -1.71 -4.42 -1.82
N HIS A 48 -2.85 -3.79 -2.10
CA HIS A 48 -3.08 -3.07 -3.35
C HIS A 48 -2.60 -1.62 -3.21
N VAL A 49 -1.91 -1.14 -4.24
CA VAL A 49 -1.37 0.21 -4.30
C VAL A 49 -1.90 0.91 -5.54
N SER A 50 -2.43 2.13 -5.35
CA SER A 50 -2.99 2.98 -6.40
C SER A 50 -2.53 4.42 -6.26
N LEU A 51 -2.69 5.22 -7.31
CA LEU A 51 -2.45 6.65 -7.27
C LEU A 51 -3.78 7.37 -7.08
N LYS A 52 -3.94 8.09 -5.97
CA LYS A 52 -5.14 8.91 -5.68
C LYS A 52 -4.71 10.28 -5.18
N ASP A 53 -5.29 11.33 -5.74
CA ASP A 53 -4.98 12.74 -5.41
C ASP A 53 -3.48 13.06 -5.53
N ASN A 54 -2.84 12.59 -6.61
CA ASN A 54 -1.41 12.76 -6.86
C ASN A 54 -0.51 12.19 -5.74
N LYS A 55 -1.00 11.23 -4.96
CA LYS A 55 -0.27 10.54 -3.91
C LYS A 55 -0.45 9.02 -4.02
N ILE A 56 0.60 8.29 -3.68
CA ILE A 56 0.53 6.83 -3.56
C ILE A 56 -0.33 6.51 -2.34
N LYS A 57 -1.43 5.80 -2.56
CA LYS A 57 -2.31 5.31 -1.49
C LYS A 57 -2.33 3.79 -1.49
N TYR A 58 -2.40 3.23 -0.29
CA TYR A 58 -2.62 1.81 -0.04
C TYR A 58 -4.11 1.61 0.18
N GLU A 59 -4.71 0.56 -0.39
CA GLU A 59 -6.15 0.30 -0.19
C GLU A 59 -6.46 -0.06 1.26
N ALA A 60 -5.65 -0.90 1.88
CA ALA A 60 -5.61 -1.06 3.32
C ALA A 60 -4.66 -0.02 3.91
N SER A 61 -5.12 0.74 4.90
CA SER A 61 -4.27 1.72 5.57
C SER A 61 -3.12 1.01 6.29
N LEU A 62 -1.92 1.59 6.24
CA LEU A 62 -0.79 1.07 7.03
C LEU A 62 -1.11 1.10 8.54
N LEU A 63 -2.01 1.99 8.97
CA LEU A 63 -2.52 2.03 10.34
C LEU A 63 -3.43 0.85 10.66
N GLU A 64 -4.24 0.39 9.70
CA GLU A 64 -5.11 -0.79 9.88
C GLU A 64 -4.28 -2.06 10.03
N ILE A 65 -3.19 -2.20 9.26
CA ILE A 65 -2.25 -3.32 9.40
C ILE A 65 -1.58 -3.27 10.78
N LEU A 66 -1.18 -2.08 11.25
CA LEU A 66 -0.62 -1.92 12.59
C LEU A 66 -1.63 -2.26 13.68
N SER A 67 -2.87 -1.79 13.57
CA SER A 67 -3.91 -2.10 14.56
C SER A 67 -4.26 -3.58 14.57
N PHE A 68 -4.35 -4.21 13.40
CA PHE A 68 -4.52 -5.66 13.29
C PHE A 68 -3.39 -6.39 14.00
N SER A 69 -2.14 -6.01 13.75
CA SER A 69 -1.01 -6.67 14.41
C SER A 69 -1.04 -6.48 15.92
N ALA A 70 -1.29 -5.25 16.40
CA ALA A 70 -1.30 -4.92 17.81
C ALA A 70 -2.44 -5.59 18.59
N ASN A 71 -3.59 -5.81 17.93
CA ASN A 71 -4.78 -6.37 18.54
C ASN A 71 -4.91 -7.88 18.38
N PHE A 72 -3.99 -8.55 17.68
CA PHE A 72 -4.12 -9.98 17.37
C PHE A 72 -4.39 -10.87 18.59
N LEU A 73 -3.61 -10.73 19.67
CA LEU A 73 -3.88 -11.43 20.93
C LEU A 73 -5.23 -11.04 21.53
N THR A 74 -5.59 -9.75 21.51
CA THR A 74 -6.89 -9.28 22.01
C THR A 74 -8.06 -9.90 21.24
N ASP A 75 -7.93 -10.07 19.93
CA ASP A 75 -8.95 -10.70 19.08
C ASP A 75 -9.09 -12.20 19.40
N LEU A 76 -7.97 -12.90 19.65
CA LEU A 76 -8.02 -14.29 20.16
C LEU A 76 -8.73 -14.36 21.51
N LEU A 77 -8.44 -13.43 22.42
CA LEU A 77 -9.06 -13.37 23.74
C LEU A 77 -10.57 -13.09 23.65
N MET A 78 -11.01 -12.26 22.70
CA MET A 78 -12.43 -12.01 22.47
C MET A 78 -13.19 -13.27 22.05
N ALA A 79 -12.56 -14.16 21.27
CA ALA A 79 -13.15 -15.45 20.93
C ALA A 79 -13.24 -16.38 22.15
N ILE A 80 -12.23 -16.38 23.02
CA ILE A 80 -12.17 -17.23 24.22
C ILE A 80 -13.12 -16.75 25.31
N LYS A 81 -13.37 -15.44 25.42
CA LYS A 81 -14.29 -14.83 26.39
C LYS A 81 -15.71 -15.42 26.35
N LEU A 82 -16.11 -15.99 25.22
CA LEU A 82 -17.41 -16.66 25.06
C LEU A 82 -17.49 -17.99 25.82
N LEU A 83 -16.36 -18.55 26.27
CA LEU A 83 -16.29 -19.83 26.96
C LEU A 83 -16.41 -19.61 28.49
N PRO A 84 -17.53 -20.00 29.12
CA PRO A 84 -17.65 -19.94 30.57
C PRO A 84 -16.78 -21.02 31.24
N ARG A 85 -16.29 -20.72 32.43
CA ARG A 85 -15.62 -21.71 33.31
C ARG A 85 -16.56 -22.88 33.62
N LEU A 86 -16.02 -24.10 33.69
CA LEU A 86 -16.81 -25.29 34.03
C LEU A 86 -17.42 -25.18 35.44
N ASN A 87 -16.67 -24.62 36.38
CA ASN A 87 -17.16 -24.40 37.74
C ASN A 87 -18.41 -23.50 37.78
N HIS A 88 -18.49 -22.51 36.88
CA HIS A 88 -19.65 -21.62 36.76
C HIS A 88 -20.85 -22.35 36.14
N ILE A 89 -20.62 -23.18 35.12
CA ILE A 89 -21.67 -23.99 34.47
C ILE A 89 -22.30 -24.97 35.47
N PHE A 90 -21.46 -25.70 36.21
CA PHE A 90 -21.91 -26.74 37.13
C PHE A 90 -22.25 -26.22 38.53
N GLN A 91 -22.08 -24.92 38.80
CA GLN A 91 -22.38 -24.27 40.09
C GLN A 91 -21.68 -24.95 41.29
N LEU A 92 -20.46 -25.48 41.08
CA LEU A 92 -19.80 -26.41 42.01
C LEU A 92 -19.06 -25.75 43.17
N SER A 93 -18.66 -24.48 43.04
CA SER A 93 -17.97 -23.74 44.10
C SER A 93 -18.18 -22.23 44.01
N ARG A 94 -18.12 -21.53 45.16
CA ARG A 94 -18.03 -20.05 45.24
C ARG A 94 -16.59 -19.57 45.09
N ASN A 95 -15.76 -20.30 44.34
CA ASN A 95 -14.38 -19.88 44.16
C ASN A 95 -14.33 -18.74 43.13
N ASN A 96 -13.58 -17.67 43.44
CA ASN A 96 -13.40 -16.50 42.58
C ASN A 96 -12.45 -16.80 41.42
N TRP A 97 -12.77 -17.82 40.60
CA TRP A 97 -11.96 -18.15 39.43
C TRP A 97 -12.12 -17.04 38.40
N ILE A 98 -10.97 -16.59 37.94
CA ILE A 98 -10.90 -15.56 36.92
C ILE A 98 -11.31 -16.20 35.57
N PRO A 99 -11.99 -15.48 34.67
CA PRO A 99 -12.29 -15.98 33.31
C PRO A 99 -11.04 -16.49 32.56
N TYR A 100 -11.23 -17.35 31.55
CA TYR A 100 -10.09 -17.94 30.81
C TYR A 100 -9.27 -16.86 30.10
N GLU A 101 -9.93 -15.88 29.47
CA GLU A 101 -9.29 -14.79 28.74
C GLU A 101 -8.40 -13.92 29.62
N ASP A 102 -8.82 -13.70 30.87
CA ASP A 102 -8.07 -12.91 31.84
C ASP A 102 -6.83 -13.66 32.36
N GLU A 103 -6.86 -15.00 32.39
CA GLU A 103 -5.69 -15.82 32.72
C GLU A 103 -4.69 -15.85 31.55
N ILE A 104 -5.17 -15.98 30.32
CA ILE A 104 -4.34 -15.95 29.10
C ILE A 104 -3.72 -14.56 28.88
N SER A 105 -4.45 -13.48 29.16
CA SER A 105 -3.94 -12.10 29.01
C SER A 105 -2.74 -11.80 29.91
N LYS A 106 -2.58 -12.55 31.01
CA LYS A 106 -1.45 -12.45 31.95
C LYS A 106 -0.32 -13.42 31.60
N ASP A 107 -0.49 -14.29 30.62
CA ASP A 107 0.54 -15.23 30.19
C ASP A 107 1.72 -14.47 29.58
N TRP A 108 2.89 -14.60 30.22
CA TRP A 108 4.10 -13.90 29.80
C TRP A 108 4.54 -14.28 28.39
N LEU A 109 4.35 -15.54 27.98
CA LEU A 109 4.79 -16.00 26.67
C LEU A 109 3.92 -15.42 25.57
N CYS A 110 2.59 -15.41 25.74
CA CYS A 110 1.66 -14.70 24.86
C CYS A 110 2.03 -13.22 24.70
N ILE A 111 2.25 -12.50 25.80
CA ILE A 111 2.64 -11.07 25.77
C ILE A 111 3.96 -10.89 25.01
N LYS A 112 4.94 -11.76 25.27
CA LYS A 112 6.25 -11.70 24.62
C LYS A 112 6.16 -11.97 23.11
N LEU A 113 5.40 -12.98 22.69
CA LEU A 113 5.19 -13.32 21.28
C LEU A 113 4.44 -12.20 20.54
N GLN A 114 3.39 -11.63 21.16
CA GLN A 114 2.69 -10.46 20.64
C GLN A 114 3.65 -9.27 20.43
N GLY A 115 4.53 -9.01 21.39
CA GLY A 115 5.55 -7.98 21.27
C GLY A 115 6.51 -8.21 20.09
N LYS A 116 6.96 -9.47 19.90
CA LYS A 116 7.79 -9.84 18.74
C LYS A 116 7.05 -9.65 17.42
N TYR A 117 5.78 -10.05 17.35
CA TYR A 117 4.96 -9.90 16.16
C TYR A 117 4.75 -8.42 15.79
N ASN A 118 4.52 -7.55 16.77
CA ASN A 118 4.43 -6.10 16.56
C ASN A 118 5.73 -5.54 15.97
N ILE A 119 6.89 -5.93 16.50
CA ILE A 119 8.20 -5.52 15.99
C ILE A 119 8.43 -6.02 14.56
N ALA A 120 8.05 -7.28 14.27
CA ALA A 120 8.15 -7.85 12.93
C ALA A 120 7.30 -7.07 11.92
N THR A 121 6.07 -6.72 12.30
CA THR A 121 5.15 -5.93 11.47
C THR A 121 5.70 -4.52 11.20
N ILE A 122 6.21 -3.82 12.23
CA ILE A 122 6.82 -2.49 12.07
C ILE A 122 8.01 -2.55 11.10
N ASN A 123 8.86 -3.58 11.22
CA ASN A 123 10.00 -3.78 10.32
C ASN A 123 9.56 -4.07 8.88
N ALA A 124 8.52 -4.87 8.70
CA ALA A 124 7.96 -5.15 7.38
C ALA A 124 7.39 -3.88 6.73
N LEU A 125 6.66 -3.05 7.49
CA LEU A 125 6.13 -1.77 7.01
C LEU A 125 7.24 -0.78 6.63
N ARG A 126 8.35 -0.77 7.38
CA ARG A 126 9.53 0.02 7.02
C ARG A 126 10.15 -0.44 5.69
N ARG A 127 10.22 -1.76 5.46
CA ARG A 127 10.68 -2.33 4.17
C ARG A 127 9.72 -1.99 3.03
N LEU A 128 8.40 -2.05 3.27
CA LEU A 128 7.37 -1.64 2.32
C LEU A 128 7.54 -0.17 1.91
N ARG A 129 7.71 0.73 2.88
CA ARG A 129 7.97 2.16 2.59
C ARG A 129 9.23 2.37 1.76
N ARG A 130 10.29 1.62 2.04
CA ARG A 130 11.54 1.68 1.26
C ARG A 130 11.33 1.19 -0.18
N TYR A 131 10.62 0.10 -0.36
CA TYR A 131 10.27 -0.42 -1.69
C TYR A 131 9.46 0.62 -2.49
N MET A 132 8.50 1.29 -1.85
CA MET A 132 7.70 2.34 -2.48
C MET A 132 8.50 3.58 -2.89
N TYR A 133 9.67 3.81 -2.27
CA TYR A 133 10.57 4.90 -2.65
C TYR A 133 11.10 4.76 -4.09
N GLU A 134 11.17 3.54 -4.63
CA GLU A 134 11.56 3.29 -6.03
C GLU A 134 10.61 3.97 -7.02
N TYR A 135 9.33 4.08 -6.66
CA TYR A 135 8.32 4.77 -7.48
C TYR A 135 8.39 6.28 -7.30
N LEU A 136 8.85 6.80 -6.16
CA LEU A 136 8.93 8.24 -5.91
C LEU A 136 9.93 8.97 -6.81
N VAL A 137 10.86 8.26 -7.46
CA VAL A 137 11.72 8.84 -8.50
C VAL A 137 10.90 9.40 -9.67
N PHE A 138 9.70 8.87 -9.90
CA PHE A 138 8.79 9.30 -10.96
C PHE A 138 7.75 10.32 -10.47
N LYS A 139 7.88 10.84 -9.25
CA LYS A 139 6.85 11.68 -8.60
C LYS A 139 6.43 12.87 -9.44
N ASP A 140 7.38 13.51 -10.12
CA ASP A 140 7.14 14.69 -10.93
C ASP A 140 6.13 14.44 -12.07
N ILE A 141 6.01 13.19 -12.55
CA ILE A 141 5.07 12.81 -13.60
C ILE A 141 3.62 13.08 -13.19
N TRP A 142 3.27 12.86 -11.92
CA TRP A 142 1.90 13.05 -11.43
C TRP A 142 1.74 14.21 -10.45
N SER A 143 2.80 14.71 -9.82
CA SER A 143 2.69 15.81 -8.87
C SER A 143 2.75 17.19 -9.51
N MET A 144 3.31 17.30 -10.72
CA MET A 144 3.45 18.59 -11.41
C MET A 144 2.11 19.04 -12.01
N ASP A 145 1.77 20.31 -11.82
CA ASP A 145 0.62 20.92 -12.50
C ASP A 145 0.94 21.06 -13.99
N LYS A 146 0.27 20.22 -14.79
CA LYS A 146 0.46 20.18 -16.24
C LYS A 146 0.12 21.54 -16.88
N LYS A 147 -0.95 22.21 -16.44
CA LYS A 147 -1.40 23.47 -17.06
C LYS A 147 -0.35 24.56 -16.89
N LEU A 148 0.08 24.76 -15.64
CA LEU A 148 1.08 25.77 -15.31
C LEU A 148 2.43 25.48 -15.96
N PHE A 149 2.80 24.21 -16.10
CA PHE A 149 4.00 23.82 -16.84
C PHE A 149 3.92 24.25 -18.31
N PHE A 150 2.83 23.92 -19.01
CA PHE A 150 2.70 24.20 -20.44
C PHE A 150 2.54 25.70 -20.75
N GLU A 151 1.91 26.48 -19.87
CA GLU A 151 1.89 27.95 -19.98
C GLU A 151 3.31 28.53 -19.98
N LYS A 152 4.15 28.09 -19.04
CA LYS A 152 5.56 28.51 -19.00
C LYS A 152 6.34 28.00 -20.19
N TYR A 153 6.12 26.75 -20.59
CA TYR A 153 6.81 26.13 -21.72
C TYR A 153 6.58 26.91 -23.02
N ARG A 154 5.35 27.40 -23.25
CA ARG A 154 4.99 28.23 -24.40
C ARG A 154 5.80 29.52 -24.46
N THR A 155 6.04 30.16 -23.32
CA THR A 155 6.79 31.43 -23.26
C THR A 155 8.28 31.27 -23.53
N PHE A 156 8.84 30.07 -23.37
CA PHE A 156 10.27 29.83 -23.47
C PHE A 156 10.79 29.68 -24.92
N ASN A 157 9.91 29.83 -25.93
CA ASN A 157 10.21 29.65 -27.36
C ASN A 157 11.02 28.37 -27.66
N SER A 158 10.51 27.25 -27.15
CA SER A 158 11.16 25.94 -27.24
C SER A 158 11.26 25.48 -28.70
N SER A 159 12.46 25.08 -29.13
CA SER A 159 12.66 24.47 -30.45
C SER A 159 11.94 23.12 -30.56
N ALA A 160 11.59 22.71 -31.78
CA ALA A 160 10.98 21.39 -32.04
C ALA A 160 11.85 20.23 -31.52
N THR A 161 13.18 20.41 -31.46
CA THR A 161 14.12 19.46 -30.88
C THR A 161 13.86 19.26 -29.39
N HIS A 162 13.59 20.33 -28.63
CA HIS A 162 13.27 20.24 -27.20
C HIS A 162 11.95 19.50 -26.96
N PHE A 163 10.91 19.81 -27.74
CA PHE A 163 9.65 19.05 -27.69
C PHE A 163 9.87 17.56 -27.88
N ASN A 164 10.63 17.17 -28.90
CA ASN A 164 10.89 15.75 -29.19
C ASN A 164 11.72 15.08 -28.07
N GLN A 165 12.70 15.79 -27.51
CA GLN A 165 13.49 15.31 -26.37
C GLN A 165 12.58 15.04 -25.16
N ASP A 166 11.72 15.99 -24.78
CA ASP A 166 10.82 15.87 -23.64
C ASP A 166 9.79 14.74 -23.84
N MET A 167 9.14 14.66 -25.01
CA MET A 167 8.24 13.56 -25.37
C MET A 167 8.92 12.19 -25.31
N THR A 168 10.20 12.14 -25.71
CA THR A 168 11.00 10.91 -25.67
C THR A 168 11.28 10.49 -24.22
N GLN A 169 11.53 11.43 -23.30
CA GLN A 169 11.72 11.11 -21.87
C GLN A 169 10.50 10.41 -21.27
N TYR A 170 9.29 10.93 -21.51
CA TYR A 170 8.06 10.27 -21.02
C TYR A 170 7.84 8.88 -21.63
N SER A 171 8.26 8.67 -22.88
CA SER A 171 8.25 7.34 -23.50
C SER A 171 9.25 6.37 -22.84
N ILE A 172 10.41 6.87 -22.41
CA ILE A 172 11.40 6.09 -21.66
C ILE A 172 10.85 5.75 -20.26
N TYR A 173 10.21 6.69 -19.55
CA TYR A 173 9.59 6.44 -18.25
C TYR A 173 8.50 5.37 -18.34
N LYS A 174 7.59 5.48 -19.32
CA LYS A 174 6.56 4.46 -19.58
C LYS A 174 7.17 3.07 -19.78
N ARG A 175 8.25 2.96 -20.56
CA ARG A 175 8.96 1.68 -20.77
C ARG A 175 9.60 1.15 -19.49
N LYS A 176 10.21 2.02 -18.67
CA LYS A 176 10.81 1.63 -17.38
C LYS A 176 9.75 1.07 -16.44
N ILE A 177 8.62 1.77 -16.29
CA ILE A 177 7.51 1.36 -15.40
C ILE A 177 6.89 0.05 -15.87
N SER A 178 6.68 -0.12 -17.18
CA SER A 178 6.10 -1.33 -17.76
C SER A 178 6.90 -2.60 -17.42
N ARG A 179 8.24 -2.48 -17.34
CA ARG A 179 9.16 -3.58 -17.00
C ARG A 179 9.15 -3.97 -15.52
N ILE A 180 8.67 -3.11 -14.64
CA ILE A 180 8.59 -3.43 -13.21
C ILE A 180 7.56 -4.54 -13.02
N LYS A 181 7.88 -5.57 -12.23
CA LYS A 181 6.95 -6.68 -11.99
C LYS A 181 5.66 -6.16 -11.33
N PRO A 182 4.49 -6.61 -11.78
CA PRO A 182 3.19 -6.16 -11.26
C PRO A 182 2.93 -6.57 -9.80
N VAL A 183 3.57 -7.66 -9.39
CA VAL A 183 3.47 -8.23 -8.05
C VAL A 183 4.87 -8.42 -7.51
N ALA A 184 5.11 -7.90 -6.31
CA ALA A 184 6.39 -8.03 -5.61
C ALA A 184 6.16 -8.47 -4.17
N GLN A 185 6.95 -9.43 -3.72
CA GLN A 185 6.98 -9.82 -2.31
C GLN A 185 7.86 -8.84 -1.53
N VAL A 186 7.30 -8.23 -0.49
CA VAL A 186 8.04 -7.39 0.45
C VAL A 186 7.81 -7.90 1.87
N SER A 187 8.76 -8.66 2.39
CA SER A 187 8.60 -9.40 3.65
C SER A 187 7.43 -10.39 3.55
N HIS A 188 6.47 -10.36 4.47
CA HIS A 188 5.24 -11.15 4.43
C HIS A 188 4.07 -10.46 3.70
N PHE A 189 4.35 -9.35 3.00
CA PHE A 189 3.38 -8.66 2.14
C PHE A 189 3.56 -9.08 0.68
N LEU A 190 2.44 -9.32 0.00
CA LEU A 190 2.35 -9.39 -1.44
C LEU A 190 1.83 -8.05 -1.95
N VAL A 191 2.70 -7.27 -2.59
CA VAL A 191 2.38 -5.91 -3.03
C VAL A 191 1.98 -5.94 -4.49
N GLN A 192 0.75 -5.52 -4.78
CA GLN A 192 0.23 -5.38 -6.14
C GLN A 192 0.28 -3.92 -6.57
N THR A 193 1.01 -3.66 -7.66
CA THR A 193 1.24 -2.31 -8.20
C THR A 193 0.59 -2.09 -9.56
N ASN A 194 -0.29 -2.99 -10.02
CA ASN A 194 -0.99 -2.87 -11.31
C ASN A 194 -1.65 -1.50 -11.48
N MET A 195 -2.53 -1.14 -10.56
CA MET A 195 -3.26 0.14 -10.61
C MET A 195 -2.30 1.33 -10.60
N LEU A 196 -1.30 1.32 -9.71
CA LEU A 196 -0.27 2.36 -9.66
C LEU A 196 0.49 2.48 -11.01
N LYS A 197 0.87 1.35 -11.61
CA LYS A 197 1.58 1.34 -12.90
C LYS A 197 0.70 1.94 -14.00
N ASP A 198 -0.56 1.50 -14.07
CA ASP A 198 -1.51 1.97 -15.07
C ASP A 198 -1.78 3.48 -14.93
N ASP A 199 -1.90 3.97 -13.69
CA ASP A 199 -2.05 5.39 -13.39
C ASP A 199 -0.84 6.22 -13.84
N ILE A 200 0.39 5.77 -13.56
CA ILE A 200 1.59 6.51 -13.98
C ILE A 200 1.74 6.45 -15.51
N ILE A 201 1.44 5.32 -16.14
CA ILE A 201 1.45 5.18 -17.61
C ILE A 201 0.46 6.16 -18.24
N ARG A 202 -0.76 6.25 -17.71
CA ARG A 202 -1.76 7.21 -18.14
C ARG A 202 -1.26 8.64 -18.04
N HIS A 203 -0.61 9.02 -16.94
CA HIS A 203 -0.03 10.36 -16.83
C HIS A 203 1.10 10.62 -17.84
N CYS A 204 1.94 9.62 -18.15
CA CYS A 204 2.94 9.75 -19.22
C CYS A 204 2.29 10.01 -20.59
N ASP A 205 1.17 9.34 -20.88
CA ASP A 205 0.42 9.55 -22.12
C ASP A 205 -0.21 10.95 -22.15
N GLU A 206 -0.82 11.40 -21.05
CA GLU A 206 -1.33 12.78 -20.92
C GLU A 206 -0.25 13.85 -21.15
N TRP A 207 0.97 13.64 -20.62
CA TRP A 207 2.09 14.53 -20.86
C TRP A 207 2.41 14.63 -22.35
N LYS A 208 2.53 13.48 -23.03
CA LYS A 208 2.84 13.42 -24.45
C LYS A 208 1.75 14.06 -25.32
N ASP A 209 0.49 13.82 -24.99
CA ASP A 209 -0.65 14.41 -25.70
C ASP A 209 -0.64 15.93 -25.56
N ASN A 210 -0.38 16.46 -24.36
CA ASN A 210 -0.27 17.90 -24.14
C ASN A 210 0.91 18.53 -24.90
N PHE A 211 2.09 17.89 -24.93
CA PHE A 211 3.20 18.36 -25.77
C PHE A 211 2.82 18.37 -27.24
N SER A 212 2.11 17.35 -27.71
CA SER A 212 1.71 17.21 -29.12
C SER A 212 0.70 18.28 -29.51
N ASN A 213 -0.28 18.53 -28.65
CA ASN A 213 -1.29 19.57 -28.83
C ASN A 213 -0.68 20.97 -28.83
N LEU A 214 0.26 21.26 -27.91
CA LEU A 214 0.94 22.56 -27.88
C LEU A 214 1.78 22.79 -29.14
N LEU A 215 2.52 21.77 -29.59
CA LEU A 215 3.32 21.85 -30.81
C LEU A 215 2.44 22.07 -32.05
N LEU A 216 1.31 21.35 -32.13
CA LEU A 216 0.33 21.53 -33.19
C LEU A 216 -0.22 22.96 -33.20
N GLU A 217 -0.65 23.48 -32.03
CA GLU A 217 -1.18 24.84 -31.91
C GLU A 217 -0.15 25.90 -32.36
N MET A 218 1.10 25.78 -31.92
CA MET A 218 2.17 26.69 -32.33
C MET A 218 2.44 26.62 -33.84
N THR A 219 2.45 25.41 -34.42
CA THR A 219 2.68 25.21 -35.85
C THR A 219 1.54 25.79 -36.68
N THR A 220 0.28 25.55 -36.29
CA THR A 220 -0.88 26.12 -36.96
C THR A 220 -0.88 27.65 -36.93
N ASN A 221 -0.55 28.25 -35.78
CA ASN A 221 -0.45 29.71 -35.65
C ASN A 221 0.64 30.30 -36.55
N LEU A 222 1.79 29.63 -36.68
CA LEU A 222 2.85 30.05 -37.60
C LEU A 222 2.40 29.98 -39.06
N ILE A 223 1.80 28.86 -39.48
CA ILE A 223 1.31 28.67 -40.85
C ILE A 223 0.24 29.70 -41.20
N GLU A 224 -0.71 29.96 -40.31
CA GLU A 224 -1.73 30.98 -40.50
C GLU A 224 -1.11 32.37 -40.62
N GLY A 225 -0.13 32.70 -39.77
CA GLY A 225 0.62 33.95 -39.85
C GLY A 225 1.32 34.13 -41.20
N PHE A 226 1.98 33.07 -41.71
CA PHE A 226 2.58 33.09 -43.05
C PHE A 226 1.55 33.24 -44.15
N TYR A 227 0.43 32.51 -44.08
CA TYR A 227 -0.65 32.60 -45.06
C TYR A 227 -1.22 34.02 -45.15
N GLN A 228 -1.51 34.65 -44.01
CA GLN A 228 -1.99 36.02 -43.95
C GLN A 228 -0.96 37.01 -44.51
N TYR A 229 0.32 36.85 -44.19
CA TYR A 229 1.40 37.67 -44.73
C TYR A 229 1.51 37.58 -46.25
N THR A 230 1.51 36.36 -46.81
CA THR A 230 1.54 36.15 -48.27
C THR A 230 0.32 36.75 -48.95
N LYS A 231 -0.87 36.59 -48.35
CA LYS A 231 -2.12 37.15 -48.87
C LYS A 231 -2.07 38.68 -48.94
N ILE A 232 -1.64 39.34 -47.86
CA ILE A 232 -1.52 40.81 -47.82
C ILE A 232 -0.53 41.31 -48.88
N ASN A 233 0.65 40.70 -48.99
CA ASN A 233 1.65 41.12 -49.98
C ASN A 233 1.19 40.90 -51.42
N SER A 234 0.45 39.81 -51.69
CA SER A 234 -0.12 39.55 -53.02
C SER A 234 -1.15 40.61 -53.44
N LEU A 235 -1.93 41.11 -52.47
CA LEU A 235 -2.90 42.18 -52.70
C LEU A 235 -2.18 43.52 -52.96
N GLN A 236 -1.11 43.82 -52.22
CA GLN A 236 -0.32 45.04 -52.44
C GLN A 236 0.37 45.06 -53.80
N TYR A 237 0.88 43.91 -54.26
CA TYR A 237 1.52 43.81 -55.58
C TYR A 237 0.53 44.01 -56.73
N ASN A 238 -0.74 43.62 -56.55
CA ASN A 238 -1.81 43.85 -57.52
C ASN A 238 -2.33 45.30 -57.57
N ILE A 239 -2.03 46.13 -56.56
CA ILE A 239 -2.42 47.55 -56.53
C ILE A 239 -1.32 48.44 -57.17
N LEU A 240 -0.09 47.93 -57.28
CA LEU A 240 1.06 48.63 -57.88
C LEU A 240 1.27 48.32 -59.38
N LYS A 241 0.37 47.57 -60.00
CA LYS A 241 0.30 47.32 -61.44
C LYS A 241 -0.91 48.04 -62.04
#